data_AF-A0A928ZNN3-F1
#
_entry.id   AF-A0A928ZNN3-F1
#
_cell.length_a   1.000
_cell.length_b   1.000
_cell.length_c   1.000
_cell.angle_alpha   90.00
_cell.angle_beta   90.00
_cell.angle_gamma   90.00
#
_symmetry.space_group_name_H-M   'P 1'
#
loop_
_entity.id
_entity.type
_entity.pdbx_description
1 polymer ?
#
loop_
_entity_poly.entity_id
_entity_poly.type
_entity_poly.pdbx_seq_one_letter_code
_entity_poly.pdbx_strand_id
1 'polypeptide(L)'
;MSVYDDKDTVFVTPFNGATVKYAWQTNIDAADRTALGQKAISTLTGIAVAGTSRPKPARMSRQRATGTTSSFVDHGSFNAAKAAGWKQSRGYKAGPAPRSSTRSVRVYAEAANGLNVAWDMRQTQFTKIGAANLATMGIATLTEGAGVTAVTGANSYFGATIYGAVNPGVDDTLSVGYVDIAAVDSLPDGWSAVIRNASADPTISPVPVAE
;
A
#
# COMPACT_ATOMS: atom_id res chain seq x y z
N MET A 1 -23.95 -13.38 9.54
CA MET A 1 -22.86 -12.88 8.69
C MET A 1 -21.81 -13.98 8.60
N SER A 2 -21.80 -14.70 7.49
CA SER A 2 -20.87 -15.80 7.20
C SER A 2 -19.58 -15.25 6.59
N VAL A 3 -18.48 -16.00 6.69
CA VAL A 3 -17.21 -15.69 6.01
C VAL A 3 -17.36 -15.72 4.47
N TYR A 4 -18.40 -16.41 3.99
CA TYR A 4 -18.74 -16.61 2.58
C TYR A 4 -19.78 -15.64 2.02
N ASP A 5 -20.31 -14.72 2.84
CA ASP A 5 -21.21 -13.67 2.33
C ASP A 5 -20.43 -12.74 1.38
N ASP A 6 -21.16 -12.13 0.43
CA ASP A 6 -20.60 -11.17 -0.51
C ASP A 6 -19.84 -10.05 0.22
N LYS A 7 -18.73 -9.63 -0.37
CA LYS A 7 -17.84 -8.63 0.20
C LYS A 7 -17.76 -7.40 -0.69
N ASP A 8 -17.93 -6.25 -0.06
CA ASP A 8 -17.66 -4.96 -0.67
C ASP A 8 -16.22 -4.55 -0.42
N THR A 9 -15.55 -4.03 -1.45
CA THR A 9 -14.26 -3.36 -1.26
C THR A 9 -14.51 -1.95 -0.77
N VAL A 10 -13.96 -1.64 0.41
CA VAL A 10 -14.09 -0.33 1.07
C VAL A 10 -12.72 0.24 1.39
N PHE A 11 -12.67 1.54 1.69
CA PHE A 11 -11.46 2.21 2.14
C PHE A 11 -11.72 3.20 3.28
N VAL A 12 -10.63 3.54 3.99
CA VAL A 12 -10.59 4.61 4.99
C VAL A 12 -9.27 5.38 4.94
N THR A 13 -9.25 6.55 5.57
CA THR A 13 -8.05 7.31 5.90
C THR A 13 -7.42 6.71 7.17
N PRO A 14 -6.21 6.14 7.09
CA PRO A 14 -5.64 5.37 8.20
C PRO A 14 -5.20 6.22 9.40
N PHE A 15 -4.73 7.44 9.17
CA PHE A 15 -4.25 8.38 10.19
C PHE A 15 -4.30 9.83 9.67
N ASN A 16 -4.12 10.80 10.56
CA ASN A 16 -4.11 12.22 10.20
C ASN A 16 -2.96 12.55 9.22
N GLY A 17 -3.26 13.21 8.10
CA GLY A 17 -2.26 13.53 7.09
C GLY A 17 -1.84 12.38 6.18
N ALA A 18 -2.55 11.23 6.23
CA ALA A 18 -2.31 10.14 5.29
C ALA A 18 -2.62 10.56 3.83
N THR A 19 -1.62 10.48 2.96
CA THR A 19 -1.74 10.72 1.51
C THR A 19 -2.41 9.57 0.78
N VAL A 20 -2.33 8.35 1.34
CA VAL A 20 -2.86 7.12 0.75
C VAL A 20 -3.92 6.50 1.65
N LYS A 21 -4.99 5.98 1.05
CA LYS A 21 -6.09 5.30 1.77
C LYS A 21 -5.78 3.81 1.99
N TYR A 22 -6.35 3.24 3.07
CA TYR A 22 -6.27 1.81 3.34
C TYR A 22 -7.54 1.12 2.85
N ALA A 23 -7.41 0.17 1.93
CA ALA A 23 -8.52 -0.58 1.34
C ALA A 23 -8.55 -2.04 1.79
N TRP A 24 -9.75 -2.62 1.90
CA TRP A 24 -9.96 -4.03 2.21
C TRP A 24 -11.37 -4.47 1.83
N GLN A 25 -11.58 -5.78 1.76
CA GLN A 25 -12.89 -6.38 1.55
C GLN A 25 -13.61 -6.58 2.89
N THR A 26 -14.89 -6.20 2.97
CA THR A 26 -15.72 -6.36 4.16
C THR A 26 -17.16 -6.74 3.82
N ASN A 27 -17.80 -7.48 4.70
CA ASN A 27 -19.21 -7.85 4.63
C ASN A 27 -20.01 -7.29 5.81
N ILE A 28 -19.46 -6.35 6.59
CA ILE A 28 -20.21 -5.72 7.69
C ILE A 28 -21.38 -4.89 7.15
N ASP A 29 -22.42 -4.76 7.98
CA ASP A 29 -23.64 -4.03 7.65
C ASP A 29 -23.35 -2.58 7.23
N ALA A 30 -24.12 -2.06 6.27
CA ALA A 30 -23.95 -0.71 5.75
C ALA A 30 -24.04 0.39 6.83
N ALA A 31 -24.89 0.19 7.86
CA ALA A 31 -24.97 1.08 9.01
C ALA A 31 -23.66 1.12 9.81
N ASP A 32 -22.99 -0.02 9.97
CA ASP A 32 -21.71 -0.12 10.66
C ASP A 32 -20.56 0.44 9.83
N ARG A 33 -20.60 0.25 8.51
CA ARG A 33 -19.68 0.93 7.59
C ARG A 33 -19.77 2.45 7.75
N THR A 34 -20.99 2.97 7.76
CA THR A 34 -21.26 4.40 7.94
C THR A 34 -20.76 4.91 9.29
N ALA A 35 -21.06 4.18 10.37
CA ALA A 35 -20.59 4.53 11.72
C ALA A 35 -19.06 4.54 11.85
N LEU A 36 -18.38 3.65 11.10
CA LEU A 36 -16.92 3.55 11.06
C LEU A 36 -16.27 4.47 10.00
N GLY A 37 -17.05 5.25 9.26
CA GLY A 37 -16.54 6.14 8.21
C GLY A 37 -16.00 5.44 6.97
N GLN A 38 -16.35 4.17 6.75
CA GLN A 38 -15.90 3.40 5.60
C GLN A 38 -16.61 3.86 4.33
N LYS A 39 -15.85 4.05 3.27
CA LYS A 39 -16.36 4.46 1.96
C LYS A 39 -16.17 3.34 0.94
N ALA A 40 -17.08 3.22 -0.01
CA ALA A 40 -16.97 2.22 -1.09
C ALA A 40 -15.79 2.56 -2.01
N ILE A 41 -15.05 1.57 -2.50
CA ILE A 41 -13.89 1.81 -3.37
C ILE A 41 -14.25 2.54 -4.66
N SER A 42 -15.49 2.41 -5.14
CA SER A 42 -16.01 3.13 -6.30
C SER A 42 -16.08 4.65 -6.10
N THR A 43 -16.06 5.14 -4.86
CA THR A 43 -16.03 6.57 -4.54
C THR A 43 -14.61 7.05 -4.21
N LEU A 44 -13.57 6.28 -4.54
CA LEU A 44 -12.20 6.64 -4.26
C LEU A 44 -11.76 7.85 -5.10
N THR A 45 -11.21 8.85 -4.40
CA THR A 45 -10.44 9.94 -5.02
C THR A 45 -8.98 9.79 -4.57
N GLY A 46 -8.05 9.74 -5.52
CA GLY A 46 -6.63 9.51 -5.25
C GLY A 46 -6.28 8.02 -5.15
N ILE A 47 -5.32 7.66 -4.30
CA ILE A 47 -4.75 6.31 -4.23
C ILE A 47 -5.22 5.57 -2.98
N ALA A 48 -5.54 4.29 -3.14
CA ALA A 48 -5.72 3.36 -2.03
C ALA A 48 -4.85 2.10 -2.19
N VAL A 49 -4.49 1.50 -1.06
CA VAL A 49 -3.67 0.29 -1.00
C VAL A 49 -4.35 -0.77 -0.15
N ALA A 50 -4.40 -2.00 -0.64
CA ALA A 50 -4.96 -3.13 0.09
C ALA A 50 -3.87 -4.11 0.53
N GLY A 51 -4.16 -4.83 1.62
CA GLY A 51 -3.27 -5.85 2.18
C GLY A 51 -2.06 -5.31 2.93
N THR A 52 -1.92 -3.98 3.08
CA THR A 52 -0.71 -3.40 3.66
C THR A 52 -0.50 -3.81 5.12
N SER A 53 0.77 -4.02 5.46
CA SER A 53 1.19 -4.24 6.84
C SER A 53 1.26 -2.93 7.62
N ARG A 54 1.61 -1.83 6.92
CA ARG A 54 1.64 -0.44 7.40
C ARG A 54 1.45 0.54 6.23
N PRO A 55 0.90 1.74 6.46
CA PRO A 55 0.17 2.16 7.65
C PRO A 55 -1.15 1.40 7.76
N LYS A 56 -1.52 1.01 8.98
CA LYS A 56 -2.75 0.22 9.22
C LYS A 56 -3.71 1.00 10.11
N PRO A 57 -4.97 1.23 9.69
CA PRO A 57 -5.94 1.96 10.49
C PRO A 57 -6.21 1.28 11.84
N ALA A 58 -6.76 2.06 12.78
CA ALA A 58 -7.29 1.49 14.01
C ALA A 58 -8.41 0.50 13.69
N ARG A 59 -8.49 -0.57 14.48
CA ARG A 59 -9.59 -1.53 14.40
C ARG A 59 -10.50 -1.33 15.60
N MET A 60 -11.80 -1.31 15.34
CA MET A 60 -12.81 -1.24 16.39
C MET A 60 -13.70 -2.48 16.37
N SER A 61 -14.35 -2.75 17.49
CA SER A 61 -15.34 -3.80 17.66
C SER A 61 -16.54 -3.31 18.45
N ARG A 62 -17.70 -3.92 18.20
CA ARG A 62 -18.94 -3.68 18.92
C ARG A 62 -19.63 -5.01 19.19
N GLN A 63 -20.02 -5.22 20.44
CA GLN A 63 -20.80 -6.39 20.84
C GLN A 63 -22.27 -6.19 20.44
N ARG A 64 -22.86 -7.24 19.89
CA ARG A 64 -24.25 -7.37 19.47
C ARG A 64 -24.88 -8.52 20.27
N ALA A 65 -26.21 -8.57 20.26
CA ALA A 65 -26.93 -9.75 20.77
C ALA A 65 -26.53 -11.04 20.02
N THR A 66 -26.21 -10.92 18.74
CA THR A 66 -25.89 -12.03 17.83
C THR A 66 -24.39 -12.31 17.68
N GLY A 67 -23.51 -11.56 18.34
CA GLY A 67 -22.06 -11.74 18.22
C GLY A 67 -21.25 -10.46 18.36
N THR A 68 -20.06 -10.41 17.74
CA THR A 68 -19.21 -9.22 17.72
C THR A 68 -18.93 -8.80 16.29
N THR A 69 -19.23 -7.55 15.95
CA THR A 69 -18.79 -6.95 14.69
C THR A 69 -17.43 -6.28 14.91
N SER A 70 -16.47 -6.46 14.00
CA SER A 70 -15.18 -5.76 14.06
C SER A 70 -14.65 -5.41 12.69
N SER A 71 -14.24 -4.16 12.50
CA SER A 71 -13.63 -3.68 11.26
C SER A 71 -12.73 -2.46 11.52
N PHE A 72 -12.08 -1.96 10.47
CA PHE A 72 -11.27 -0.75 10.54
C PHE A 72 -12.14 0.50 10.58
N VAL A 73 -11.63 1.55 11.21
CA VAL A 73 -12.30 2.85 11.36
C VAL A 73 -11.50 3.94 10.62
N ASP A 74 -12.20 4.85 9.98
CA ASP A 74 -11.61 6.07 9.44
C ASP A 74 -11.11 6.97 10.57
N HIS A 75 -9.93 7.56 10.37
CA HIS A 75 -9.33 8.47 11.34
C HIS A 75 -10.30 9.58 11.77
N GLY A 76 -11.01 10.20 10.82
CA GLY A 76 -11.97 11.28 11.11
C GLY A 76 -13.22 10.80 11.85
N SER A 77 -13.57 9.51 11.73
CA SER A 77 -14.74 8.91 12.37
C SER A 77 -14.45 8.28 13.73
N PHE A 78 -13.18 8.23 14.17
CA PHE A 78 -12.78 7.50 15.37
C PHE A 78 -13.57 7.90 16.63
N ASN A 79 -13.64 9.20 16.92
CA ASN A 79 -14.34 9.70 18.11
C ASN A 79 -15.85 9.50 18.03
N ALA A 80 -16.44 9.67 16.83
CA ALA A 80 -17.87 9.44 16.60
C ALA A 80 -18.23 7.95 16.78
N ALA A 81 -17.41 7.04 16.23
CA ALA A 81 -17.58 5.60 16.42
C ALA A 81 -17.47 5.21 17.89
N LYS A 82 -16.52 5.78 18.64
CA LYS A 82 -16.37 5.56 20.07
C LYS A 82 -17.62 6.02 20.85
N ALA A 83 -18.16 7.19 20.53
CA ALA A 83 -19.41 7.69 21.11
C ALA A 83 -20.62 6.78 20.77
N ALA A 84 -20.61 6.16 19.58
CA ALA A 84 -21.61 5.17 19.15
C ALA A 84 -21.43 3.77 19.78
N GLY A 85 -20.54 3.62 20.76
CA GLY A 85 -20.35 2.38 21.53
C GLY A 85 -19.34 1.40 20.92
N TRP A 86 -18.56 1.80 19.92
CA TRP A 86 -17.46 1.01 19.41
C TRP A 86 -16.25 1.08 20.35
N LYS A 87 -15.60 -0.07 20.56
CA LYS A 87 -14.39 -0.19 21.37
C LYS A 87 -13.19 -0.43 20.46
N GLN A 88 -12.09 0.25 20.69
CA GLN A 88 -10.86 -0.01 19.95
C GLN A 88 -10.30 -1.39 20.34
N SER A 89 -10.10 -2.26 19.37
CA SER A 89 -9.59 -3.63 19.58
C SER A 89 -8.10 -3.76 19.32
N ARG A 90 -7.52 -2.88 18.49
CA ARG A 90 -6.07 -2.83 18.22
C ARG A 90 -5.57 -1.41 17.96
N GLY A 91 -4.36 -1.13 18.43
CA GLY A 91 -3.60 0.07 18.08
C GLY A 91 -3.28 0.13 16.59
N TYR A 92 -3.16 1.34 16.04
CA TYR A 92 -2.63 1.56 14.71
C TYR A 92 -1.09 1.44 14.75
N LYS A 93 -0.49 0.97 13.67
CA LYS A 93 0.97 1.06 13.48
C LYS A 93 1.21 2.12 12.43
N ALA A 94 1.87 3.21 12.84
CA ALA A 94 2.48 4.16 11.92
C ALA A 94 3.48 3.43 11.00
N GLY A 95 3.85 4.05 9.88
CA GLY A 95 4.56 3.41 8.77
C GLY A 95 5.87 2.67 9.10
N PRO A 96 6.60 2.22 8.08
CA PRO A 96 7.82 1.45 8.28
C PRO A 96 8.89 2.27 9.02
N ALA A 97 9.63 1.62 9.91
CA ALA A 97 10.81 2.21 10.53
C ALA A 97 12.03 1.98 9.62
N PRO A 98 13.01 2.90 9.60
CA PRO A 98 14.32 2.67 9.00
C PRO A 98 14.94 1.36 9.48
N ARG A 99 15.69 0.71 8.59
CA ARG A 99 16.42 -0.52 8.92
C ARG A 99 17.66 -0.61 8.06
N SER A 100 18.79 -0.87 8.70
CA SER A 100 20.03 -1.24 8.03
C SER A 100 20.70 -2.36 8.80
N SER A 101 21.23 -3.35 8.08
CA SER A 101 21.91 -4.51 8.64
C SER A 101 22.82 -5.11 7.59
N THR A 102 23.69 -6.05 7.98
CA THR A 102 24.55 -6.77 7.02
C THR A 102 23.78 -7.56 5.95
N ARG A 103 22.49 -7.85 6.18
CA ARG A 103 21.66 -8.65 5.27
C ARG A 103 20.73 -7.82 4.41
N SER A 104 20.21 -6.71 4.94
CA SER A 104 19.21 -5.90 4.26
C SER A 104 19.24 -4.45 4.70
N VAL A 105 18.91 -3.58 3.75
CA VAL A 105 18.63 -2.16 3.94
C VAL A 105 17.19 -1.88 3.53
N ARG A 106 16.48 -1.09 4.34
CA ARG A 106 15.14 -0.64 3.98
C ARG A 106 15.23 0.58 3.11
N VAL A 107 14.65 0.48 1.92
CA VAL A 107 14.59 1.53 0.93
C VAL A 107 13.14 1.92 0.67
N TYR A 108 12.95 3.03 -0.03
CA TYR A 108 11.66 3.47 -0.52
C TYR A 108 11.80 4.20 -1.87
N ALA A 109 10.70 4.31 -2.58
CA ALA A 109 10.53 5.13 -3.78
C ALA A 109 9.10 5.69 -3.84
N GLU A 110 8.92 6.84 -4.48
CA GLU A 110 7.60 7.41 -4.77
C GLU A 110 6.99 6.70 -5.99
N ALA A 111 6.37 5.55 -5.73
CA ALA A 111 5.90 4.64 -6.77
C ALA A 111 4.73 5.19 -7.61
N ALA A 112 4.02 6.19 -7.08
CA ALA A 112 3.00 6.99 -7.77
C ALA A 112 2.74 8.27 -6.97
N ASN A 113 2.11 9.28 -7.55
CA ASN A 113 1.83 10.60 -6.95
C ASN A 113 1.42 10.54 -5.45
N GLY A 114 2.37 10.78 -4.55
CA GLY A 114 2.18 10.77 -3.08
C GLY A 114 2.15 9.38 -2.40
N LEU A 115 2.34 8.30 -3.16
CA LEU A 115 2.49 6.93 -2.68
C LEU A 115 3.98 6.56 -2.58
N ASN A 116 4.52 6.70 -1.37
CA ASN A 116 5.82 6.14 -1.03
C ASN A 116 5.66 4.65 -0.70
N VAL A 117 6.43 3.78 -1.35
CA VAL A 117 6.46 2.34 -1.05
C VAL A 117 7.81 1.98 -0.48
N ALA A 118 7.84 1.33 0.68
CA ALA A 118 9.07 0.88 1.32
C ALA A 118 9.16 -0.65 1.40
N TRP A 119 10.37 -1.16 1.17
CA TRP A 119 10.68 -2.59 1.21
C TRP A 119 12.11 -2.85 1.71
N ASP A 120 12.35 -4.07 2.16
CA ASP A 120 13.70 -4.53 2.51
C ASP A 120 14.40 -5.02 1.24
N MET A 121 15.47 -4.33 0.83
CA MET A 121 16.37 -4.77 -0.24
C MET A 121 17.53 -5.54 0.38
N ARG A 122 17.98 -6.64 -0.27
CA ARG A 122 19.18 -7.37 0.17
C ARG A 122 20.40 -6.48 0.05
N GLN A 123 21.29 -6.51 1.05
CA GLN A 123 22.48 -5.65 1.08
C GLN A 123 23.38 -5.89 -0.13
N THR A 124 23.55 -7.15 -0.53
CA THR A 124 24.33 -7.53 -1.72
C THR A 124 23.77 -6.92 -3.00
N GLN A 125 22.45 -6.94 -3.16
CA GLN A 125 21.78 -6.33 -4.30
C GLN A 125 21.92 -4.80 -4.28
N PHE A 126 21.71 -4.17 -3.13
CA PHE A 126 21.85 -2.73 -2.96
C PHE A 126 23.26 -2.26 -3.37
N THR A 127 24.30 -2.98 -2.91
CA THR A 127 25.69 -2.71 -3.29
C THR A 127 25.94 -2.95 -4.78
N LYS A 128 25.40 -4.04 -5.36
CA LYS A 128 25.58 -4.36 -6.79
C LYS A 128 24.92 -3.34 -7.72
N ILE A 129 23.72 -2.85 -7.39
CA ILE A 129 23.03 -1.82 -8.20
C ILE A 129 23.81 -0.51 -8.12
N GLY A 130 24.30 -0.17 -6.92
CA GLY A 130 25.09 1.03 -6.68
C GLY A 130 24.24 2.29 -6.45
N ALA A 131 24.77 3.22 -5.66
CA ALA A 131 24.05 4.41 -5.21
C ALA A 131 23.60 5.32 -6.37
N ALA A 132 24.40 5.44 -7.43
CA ALA A 132 24.07 6.27 -8.59
C ALA A 132 22.82 5.75 -9.33
N ASN A 133 22.78 4.46 -9.65
CA ASN A 133 21.63 3.85 -10.32
C ASN A 133 20.38 3.86 -9.44
N LEU A 134 20.52 3.60 -8.14
CA LEU A 134 19.41 3.70 -7.20
C LEU A 134 18.85 5.12 -7.16
N ALA A 135 19.71 6.15 -7.12
CA ALA A 135 19.27 7.54 -7.13
C ALA A 135 18.56 7.91 -8.44
N THR A 136 19.06 7.47 -9.60
CA THR A 136 18.38 7.68 -10.89
C THR A 136 17.01 7.02 -10.94
N MET A 137 16.83 5.86 -10.29
CA MET A 137 15.52 5.20 -10.14
C MET A 137 14.62 5.84 -9.07
N GLY A 138 15.08 6.89 -8.39
CA GLY A 138 14.40 7.52 -7.25
C GLY A 138 14.28 6.61 -6.02
N ILE A 139 15.18 5.64 -5.88
CA ILE A 139 15.24 4.74 -4.73
C ILE A 139 16.22 5.29 -3.69
N ALA A 140 15.71 5.57 -2.49
CA ALA A 140 16.51 6.06 -1.38
C ALA A 140 16.40 5.14 -0.16
N THR A 141 17.39 5.18 0.73
CA THR A 141 17.28 4.54 2.05
C THR A 141 16.20 5.21 2.88
N LEU A 142 15.35 4.42 3.53
CA LEU A 142 14.25 4.96 4.33
C LEU A 142 14.78 5.73 5.53
N THR A 143 14.32 6.97 5.69
CA THR A 143 14.55 7.81 6.87
C THR A 143 13.31 7.82 7.77
N GLU A 144 13.45 8.26 9.03
CA GLU A 144 12.32 8.30 9.97
C GLU A 144 11.18 9.18 9.44
N GLY A 145 11.49 10.33 8.83
CA GLY A 145 10.50 11.23 8.24
C GLY A 145 9.73 10.62 7.07
N ALA A 146 10.41 9.94 6.14
CA ALA A 146 9.78 9.25 5.02
C ALA A 146 8.98 8.00 5.48
N GLY A 147 9.40 7.40 6.60
CA GLY A 147 8.74 6.25 7.21
C GLY A 147 7.32 6.51 7.70
N VAL A 148 6.94 7.77 7.94
CA VAL A 148 5.60 8.11 8.47
C VAL A 148 4.51 7.91 7.43
N THR A 149 4.79 8.17 6.16
CA THR A 149 3.80 8.11 5.06
C THR A 149 3.99 6.92 4.13
N ALA A 150 5.13 6.24 4.19
CA ALA A 150 5.40 5.10 3.35
C ALA A 150 4.52 3.88 3.67
N VAL A 151 4.14 3.16 2.61
CA VAL A 151 3.39 1.92 2.64
C VAL A 151 4.35 0.73 2.58
N THR A 152 4.06 -0.36 3.31
CA THR A 152 4.84 -1.60 3.20
C THR A 152 3.95 -2.85 3.18
N GLY A 153 4.33 -3.81 2.34
CA GLY A 153 3.62 -5.07 2.16
C GLY A 153 2.22 -4.91 1.55
N ALA A 154 2.05 -3.96 0.62
CA ALA A 154 0.81 -3.85 -0.14
C ALA A 154 0.67 -5.03 -1.10
N ASN A 155 -0.54 -5.56 -1.21
CA ASN A 155 -0.88 -6.64 -2.14
C ASN A 155 -1.55 -6.12 -3.41
N SER A 156 -2.22 -4.96 -3.32
CA SER A 156 -2.93 -4.36 -4.45
C SER A 156 -2.97 -2.84 -4.31
N TYR A 157 -2.99 -2.16 -5.46
CA TYR A 157 -3.03 -0.71 -5.56
C TYR A 157 -4.25 -0.30 -6.38
N PHE A 158 -4.97 0.73 -5.93
CA PHE A 158 -6.13 1.30 -6.60
C PHE A 158 -5.84 2.75 -6.96
N GLY A 159 -6.20 3.16 -8.18
CA GLY A 159 -5.98 4.53 -8.66
C GLY A 159 -4.51 4.87 -8.93
N ALA A 160 -3.65 3.86 -9.10
CA ALA A 160 -2.23 4.03 -9.40
C ALA A 160 -1.68 2.89 -10.26
N THR A 161 -0.92 3.24 -11.29
CA THR A 161 -0.03 2.32 -12.00
C THR A 161 1.34 2.35 -11.34
N ILE A 162 1.87 1.17 -11.03
CA ILE A 162 3.14 1.02 -10.30
C ILE A 162 4.14 0.30 -11.19
N TYR A 163 5.39 0.76 -11.17
CA TYR A 163 6.48 0.21 -11.96
C TYR A 163 7.59 -0.31 -11.04
N GLY A 164 8.20 -1.42 -11.44
CA GLY A 164 9.53 -1.81 -11.01
C GLY A 164 10.51 -1.63 -12.17
N ALA A 165 11.76 -2.03 -11.97
CA ALA A 165 12.74 -2.04 -13.05
C ALA A 165 13.60 -3.31 -13.01
N VAL A 166 14.03 -3.75 -14.18
CA VAL A 166 14.87 -4.94 -14.37
C VAL A 166 16.06 -4.58 -15.26
N ASN A 167 17.24 -5.01 -14.85
CA ASN A 167 18.44 -5.03 -15.68
C ASN A 167 18.82 -6.49 -15.94
N PRO A 168 18.58 -7.00 -17.16
CA PRO A 168 19.00 -8.34 -17.53
C PRO A 168 20.53 -8.34 -17.70
N GLY A 169 21.24 -8.91 -16.72
CA GLY A 169 22.66 -9.19 -16.84
C GLY A 169 22.91 -10.56 -17.45
N VAL A 170 24.11 -10.74 -17.99
CA VAL A 170 24.57 -12.02 -18.56
C VAL A 170 24.72 -13.09 -17.47
N ASP A 171 25.24 -12.71 -16.30
CA ASP A 171 25.49 -13.63 -15.18
C ASP A 171 24.43 -13.54 -14.07
N ASP A 172 23.82 -12.36 -13.87
CA ASP A 172 22.81 -12.10 -12.83
C ASP A 172 21.76 -11.11 -13.35
N THR A 173 20.48 -11.42 -13.18
CA THR A 173 19.41 -10.44 -13.37
C THR A 173 19.21 -9.62 -12.11
N LEU A 174 19.32 -8.29 -12.22
CA LEU A 174 18.98 -7.38 -11.13
C LEU A 174 17.57 -6.85 -11.32
N SER A 175 16.77 -6.81 -10.25
CA SER A 175 15.40 -6.28 -10.33
C SER A 175 15.02 -5.55 -9.07
N VAL A 176 14.45 -4.36 -9.20
CA VAL A 176 13.88 -3.60 -8.08
C VAL A 176 12.38 -3.68 -8.08
N GLY A 177 11.82 -3.66 -6.87
CA GLY A 177 10.39 -3.83 -6.68
C GLY A 177 9.56 -2.64 -7.16
N TYR A 178 10.12 -1.46 -6.98
CA TYR A 178 9.47 -0.19 -7.21
C TYR A 178 10.53 0.80 -7.69
N VAL A 179 10.14 1.67 -8.62
CA VAL A 179 10.89 2.87 -9.01
C VAL A 179 10.00 4.09 -8.81
N ASP A 180 10.63 5.26 -8.74
CA ASP A 180 9.90 6.51 -8.78
C ASP A 180 9.16 6.64 -10.11
N ILE A 181 7.89 7.04 -10.06
CA ILE A 181 7.05 7.21 -11.25
C ILE A 181 7.65 8.22 -12.24
N ALA A 182 8.32 9.26 -11.75
CA ALA A 182 8.97 10.27 -12.58
C ALA A 182 10.26 9.74 -13.24
N ALA A 183 10.82 8.62 -12.75
CA ALA A 183 12.05 8.01 -13.26
C ALA A 183 11.81 6.90 -14.30
N VAL A 184 10.54 6.51 -14.53
CA VAL A 184 10.18 5.37 -15.40
C VAL A 184 10.74 5.51 -16.82
N ASP A 185 10.74 6.71 -17.37
CA ASP A 185 11.22 7.01 -18.73
C ASP A 185 12.71 7.39 -18.77
N SER A 186 13.38 7.45 -17.62
CA SER A 186 14.78 7.89 -17.49
C SER A 186 15.59 6.94 -16.62
N LEU A 187 15.33 5.63 -16.74
CA LEU A 187 16.07 4.61 -16.01
C LEU A 187 17.53 4.55 -16.47
N PRO A 188 18.46 4.07 -15.61
CA PRO A 188 19.86 3.92 -16.00
C PRO A 188 20.04 2.97 -17.18
N ASP A 189 21.14 3.13 -17.91
CA ASP A 189 21.46 2.26 -19.04
C ASP A 189 21.39 0.77 -18.67
N GLY A 190 20.75 0.00 -19.57
CA GLY A 190 20.51 -1.43 -19.37
C GLY A 190 19.34 -1.77 -18.44
N TRP A 191 18.67 -0.79 -17.82
CA TRP A 191 17.44 -1.01 -17.07
C TRP A 191 16.20 -0.77 -17.92
N SER A 192 15.15 -1.55 -17.65
CA SER A 192 13.84 -1.43 -18.30
C SER A 192 12.74 -1.45 -17.26
N ALA A 193 11.71 -0.62 -17.46
CA ALA A 193 10.56 -0.55 -16.57
C ALA A 193 9.64 -1.77 -16.76
N VAL A 194 9.05 -2.26 -15.66
CA VAL A 194 8.09 -3.36 -15.68
C VAL A 194 6.87 -2.98 -14.86
N ILE A 195 5.68 -3.06 -15.46
CA ILE A 195 4.41 -2.80 -14.77
C ILE A 195 4.18 -3.88 -13.72
N ARG A 196 3.82 -3.46 -12.50
CA ARG A 196 3.56 -4.34 -11.36
C ARG A 196 2.09 -4.59 -11.04
N ASN A 197 1.16 -3.85 -11.67
CA ASN A 197 -0.26 -3.87 -11.30
C ASN A 197 -1.21 -4.26 -12.46
N ALA A 198 -0.71 -4.86 -13.54
CA ALA A 198 -1.51 -5.16 -14.74
C ALA A 198 -2.75 -6.04 -14.47
N SER A 199 -2.76 -6.82 -13.38
CA SER A 199 -3.87 -7.70 -13.02
C SER A 199 -4.90 -7.11 -12.06
N ALA A 200 -4.64 -5.96 -11.43
CA ALA A 200 -5.56 -5.35 -10.45
C ALA A 200 -6.34 -4.15 -11.00
N ASP A 201 -5.94 -3.62 -12.16
CA ASP A 201 -6.67 -2.55 -12.85
C ASP A 201 -7.41 -3.11 -14.09
N PRO A 202 -8.75 -3.20 -14.06
CA PRO A 202 -9.53 -3.70 -15.19
C PRO A 202 -9.47 -2.78 -16.43
N THR A 203 -8.92 -1.55 -16.31
CA THR A 203 -8.73 -0.63 -17.44
C THR A 203 -7.38 -0.79 -18.15
N ILE A 204 -6.46 -1.58 -17.57
CA ILE A 204 -5.09 -1.81 -18.08
C ILE A 204 -4.86 -3.29 -18.44
N SER A 205 -5.85 -4.16 -18.22
CA SER A 205 -5.78 -5.54 -18.71
C SER A 205 -5.57 -5.55 -20.23
N PRO A 206 -4.67 -6.40 -20.76
CA PRO A 206 -4.53 -6.54 -22.20
C PRO A 206 -5.89 -6.92 -22.77
N VAL A 207 -6.39 -6.07 -23.67
CA VAL A 207 -7.59 -6.37 -24.45
C VAL A 207 -7.37 -7.75 -25.08
N PRO A 208 -8.28 -8.72 -24.88
CA PRO A 208 -8.15 -10.01 -25.54
C PRO A 208 -8.06 -9.75 -27.04
N VAL A 209 -6.95 -10.18 -27.64
CA VAL A 209 -6.79 -10.19 -29.09
C VAL A 209 -7.88 -11.12 -29.60
N ALA A 210 -8.82 -10.58 -30.38
CA ALA A 210 -9.81 -11.40 -31.05
C ALA A 210 -9.07 -12.38 -31.98
N GLU A 211 -9.37 -13.67 -31.82
CA GLU A 211 -9.00 -14.71 -32.79
C GLU A 211 -9.63 -14.45 -34.16
#